data_AF-A0AAW7CZB8-F1
#
_entry.id   AF-A0AAW7CZB8-F1
#
_cell.length_a   1.000
_cell.length_b   1.000
_cell.length_c   1.000
_cell.angle_alpha   90.00
_cell.angle_beta   90.00
_cell.angle_gamma   90.00
#
_symmetry.space_group_name_H-M   'P 1'
#
loop_
_entity.id
_entity.type
_entity.pdbx_description
1 polymer ?
#
loop_
_entity_poly.entity_id
_entity_poly.type
_entity_poly.pdbx_seq_one_letter_code
_entity_poly.pdbx_strand_id
1 'polypeptide(L)' 'MINYKFLLIGVVFIIAGIIPIVRNKFYRLKEKDMLWATSLGSFLSAIVVLLFGLAVLIYEISKLLSNK' A
#
# COMPACT_ATOMS: atom_id res chain seq x y z
N MET A 1 11.11 -22.43 -3.21
CA MET A 1 9.87 -22.61 -4.01
C MET A 1 8.99 -21.37 -3.83
N ILE A 2 8.62 -20.73 -4.93
CA ILE A 2 7.83 -19.49 -4.94
C ILE A 2 6.40 -19.81 -4.51
N ASN A 3 5.82 -18.97 -3.66
CA ASN A 3 4.42 -19.09 -3.32
C ASN A 3 3.62 -18.03 -4.10
N TYR A 4 3.14 -18.42 -5.29
CA TYR A 4 2.39 -17.53 -6.18
C TYR A 4 1.15 -16.91 -5.51
N LYS A 5 0.60 -17.57 -4.48
CA LYS A 5 -0.49 -17.05 -3.65
C LYS A 5 -0.08 -15.78 -2.91
N PHE A 6 1.10 -15.74 -2.29
CA PHE A 6 1.59 -14.57 -1.56
C PHE A 6 1.96 -13.41 -2.51
N LEU A 7 2.47 -13.74 -3.68
CA LEU A 7 2.76 -12.75 -4.73
C LEU A 7 1.46 -12.07 -5.20
N LEU A 8 0.41 -12.84 -5.46
CA LEU A 8 -0.91 -12.33 -5.84
C LEU A 8 -1.54 -11.49 -4.71
N ILE A 9 -1.43 -11.94 -3.46
CA ILE A 9 -1.88 -11.19 -2.28
C ILE A 9 -1.15 -9.85 -2.19
N GLY A 10 0.17 -9.82 -2.36
CA GLY A 10 0.96 -8.58 -2.33
C GLY A 10 0.49 -7.56 -3.38
N VAL A 11 0.19 -8.00 -4.60
CA VAL A 11 -0.38 -7.15 -5.65
C VAL A 11 -1.75 -6.60 -5.25
N VAL A 12 -2.63 -7.42 -4.69
CA VAL A 12 -3.96 -6.98 -4.21
C VAL A 12 -3.84 -5.94 -3.11
N PHE A 13 -2.92 -6.12 -2.16
CA PHE A 13 -2.66 -5.14 -1.10
C PHE A 13 -2.16 -3.80 -1.65
N ILE A 14 -1.27 -3.82 -2.64
CA ILE A 14 -0.79 -2.59 -3.30
C ILE A 14 -1.96 -1.85 -3.97
N ILE A 15 -2.80 -2.56 -4.73
CA ILE A 15 -3.97 -1.97 -5.40
C ILE A 15 -4.94 -1.38 -4.35
N ALA A 16 -5.22 -2.12 -3.28
CA ALA A 16 -6.09 -1.69 -2.20
C ALA A 16 -5.56 -0.44 -1.47
N GLY A 17 -4.23 -0.26 -1.37
CA GLY A 17 -3.61 0.95 -0.83
C GLY A 17 -3.63 2.14 -1.79
N ILE A 18 -3.45 1.92 -3.10
CA ILE A 18 -3.42 2.99 -4.11
C ILE A 18 -4.80 3.62 -4.32
N ILE A 19 -5.87 2.81 -4.38
CA ILE A 19 -7.25 3.27 -4.64
C ILE A 19 -7.68 4.43 -3.72
N PRO A 20 -7.61 4.32 -2.37
CA PRO A 20 -8.03 5.40 -1.47
C PRO A 20 -7.13 6.64 -1.57
N ILE A 21 -5.84 6.48 -1.86
CA ILE A 21 -4.90 7.60 -2.05
C ILE A 21 -5.31 8.43 -3.29
N VAL A 22 -5.58 7.75 -4.41
CA VAL A 22 -5.98 8.40 -5.66
C VAL A 22 -7.37 9.01 -5.53
N ARG A 23 -8.32 8.29 -4.92
CA ARG A 23 -9.72 8.70 -4.81
C ARG A 23 -9.92 9.92 -3.91
N ASN A 24 -9.23 9.97 -2.77
CA ASN A 24 -9.40 11.06 -1.80
C ASN A 24 -8.67 12.35 -2.20
N LYS A 25 -7.90 12.35 -3.31
CA LYS A 25 -7.16 13.52 -3.82
C LYS A 25 -6.48 14.30 -2.69
N PHE A 26 -5.78 13.58 -1.82
CA PHE A 26 -5.15 14.12 -0.60
C PHE A 26 -4.35 15.41 -0.82
N TYR A 27 -3.75 15.53 -1.99
CA TYR A 27 -2.97 16.67 -2.47
C TYR A 27 -3.78 17.96 -2.73
N ARG A 28 -5.12 17.95 -2.62
CA ARG A 28 -5.99 19.11 -2.90
C ARG A 28 -6.65 19.73 -1.66
N LEU A 29 -6.53 19.12 -0.48
CA LEU A 29 -7.19 19.62 0.73
C LEU A 29 -6.35 20.72 1.40
N LYS A 30 -6.97 21.88 1.69
CA LYS A 30 -6.33 22.97 2.46
C LYS A 30 -6.15 22.53 3.91
N GLU A 31 -4.98 22.83 4.49
CA GLU A 31 -4.55 22.43 5.85
C GLU A 31 -5.47 22.89 7.00
N LYS A 32 -6.43 23.79 6.73
CA LYS A 32 -7.34 24.36 7.73
C LYS A 32 -8.68 23.65 7.89
N ASP A 33 -9.01 22.70 7.01
CA ASP A 33 -10.31 22.02 7.08
C ASP A 33 -10.23 20.80 8.01
N MET A 34 -11.21 20.61 8.92
CA MET A 34 -11.30 19.40 9.76
C MET A 34 -11.34 18.08 8.95
N LEU A 35 -11.77 18.18 7.68
CA LEU A 35 -11.71 17.10 6.70
C LEU A 35 -10.27 16.67 6.39
N TRP A 36 -9.28 17.56 6.51
CA TRP A 36 -7.86 17.26 6.32
C TRP A 36 -7.35 16.28 7.37
N ALA A 37 -7.61 16.54 8.66
CA ALA A 37 -7.20 15.66 9.77
C ALA A 37 -7.86 14.27 9.70
N THR A 38 -9.16 14.22 9.38
CA THR A 38 -9.90 12.95 9.22
C THR A 38 -9.42 12.17 8.00
N SER A 39 -9.14 12.89 6.91
CA SER A 39 -8.58 12.28 5.72
C SER A 39 -7.16 11.75 6.05
N LEU A 40 -6.35 12.47 6.83
CA LEU A 40 -4.96 12.08 7.13
C LEU A 40 -4.87 10.67 7.73
N GLY A 41 -5.75 10.33 8.68
CA GLY A 41 -5.83 8.97 9.23
C GLY A 41 -6.12 7.91 8.15
N SER A 42 -7.03 8.22 7.22
CA SER A 42 -7.36 7.34 6.09
C SER A 42 -6.16 7.19 5.13
N PHE A 43 -5.41 8.27 4.88
CA PHE A 43 -4.20 8.25 4.08
C PHE A 43 -3.10 7.40 4.70
N LEU A 44 -2.83 7.59 5.99
CA LEU A 44 -1.86 6.81 6.73
C LEU A 44 -2.23 5.33 6.72
N SER A 45 -3.51 4.98 6.90
CA SER A 45 -3.96 3.58 6.80
C SER A 45 -3.71 3.00 5.41
N ALA A 46 -3.99 3.77 4.34
CA ALA A 46 -3.73 3.35 2.97
C ALA A 46 -2.24 3.16 2.68
N ILE A 47 -1.38 4.05 3.21
CA ILE A 47 0.08 3.92 3.12
C ILE A 47 0.56 2.66 3.83
N VAL A 48 0.06 2.37 5.03
CA VAL A 48 0.45 1.17 5.78
C VAL A 48 0.09 -0.10 4.99
N VAL A 49 -1.11 -0.15 4.41
CA VAL A 49 -1.57 -1.25 3.55
C VAL A 49 -0.67 -1.41 2.32
N LEU A 50 -0.28 -0.29 1.69
CA LEU A 50 0.59 -0.27 0.52
C LEU A 50 2.01 -0.74 0.86
N LEU A 51 2.57 -0.28 1.99
CA LEU A 51 3.87 -0.73 2.50
C LEU A 51 3.87 -2.22 2.83
N PHE A 52 2.77 -2.74 3.40
CA PHE A 52 2.62 -4.18 3.64
C PHE A 52 2.64 -4.98 2.34
N GLY A 53 1.89 -4.54 1.32
CA GLY A 53 1.90 -5.17 0.01
C GLY A 53 3.29 -5.18 -0.65
N LEU A 54 4.01 -4.06 -0.55
CA LEU A 54 5.41 -3.95 -1.01
C LEU A 54 6.34 -4.89 -0.24
N ALA A 55 6.22 -4.97 1.08
CA ALA A 55 7.05 -5.84 1.90
C ALA A 55 6.88 -7.32 1.52
N VAL A 56 5.64 -7.76 1.27
CA VAL A 56 5.34 -9.12 0.81
C VAL A 56 5.98 -9.39 -0.56
N LEU A 57 5.89 -8.44 -1.50
CA LEU A 57 6.54 -8.58 -2.80
C LEU A 57 8.06 -8.63 -2.68
N ILE A 58 8.66 -7.73 -1.90
CA ILE A 58 10.11 -7.69 -1.68
C ILE A 58 10.57 -9.00 -1.06
N TYR A 59 9.82 -9.57 -0.10
CA TYR A 59 10.15 -10.84 0.53
C TYR A 59 10.16 -12.01 -0.47
N GLU A 60 9.11 -12.14 -1.29
CA GLU A 60 9.05 -13.20 -2.31
C GLU A 60 10.09 -13.00 -3.42
N ILE A 61 10.39 -11.76 -3.83
CA ILE A 61 11.45 -11.45 -4.81
C ILE A 61 12.84 -11.75 -4.21
N SER A 62 13.08 -11.38 -2.95
CA SER A 62 14.34 -11.65 -2.25
C SER A 62 14.59 -13.14 -2.11
N LYS A 63 13.52 -13.91 -1.86
CA LYS A 63 13.58 -15.39 -1.81
C LYS A 63 13.91 -16.03 -3.16
N LEU A 64 13.53 -15.36 -4.25
CA LEU A 64 13.88 -15.68 -5.63
C LEU A 64 15.37 -15.41 -5.90
N LEU A 65 15.88 -14.27 -5.39
CA LEU A 65 17.28 -13.86 -5.56
C LEU A 65 18.24 -14.68 -4.69
N SER A 66 17.82 -15.03 -3.47
CA SER A 66 18.61 -15.78 -2.48
C SER A 66 18.58 -17.31 -2.68
N ASN A 67 17.73 -17.84 -3.56
CA ASN A 67 17.77 -19.25 -3.99
C ASN A 67 18.58 -19.48 -5.28
N LYS A 68 19.35 -18.47 -5.70
CA LYS A 68 20.55 -18.69 -6.53
C LYS A 68 21.73 -18.93 -5.61
#